data_AF-A0A933A5T4-F1
#
_entry.id   AF-A0A933A5T4-F1
#
_cell.length_a   1.000
_cell.length_b   1.000
_cell.length_c   1.000
_cell.angle_alpha   90.00
_cell.angle_beta   90.00
_cell.angle_gamma   90.00
#
_symmetry.space_group_name_H-M   'P 1'
#
loop_
_entity.id
_entity.type
_entity.pdbx_description
1 polymer ?
#
loop_
_entity_poly.entity_id
_entity_poly.type
_entity_poly.pdbx_seq_one_letter_code
_entity_poly.pdbx_strand_id
1 'polypeptide(L)'
;MTMIFDILIFGFLIIGFLFFIVLIHQWRDLRKEKSHPKQQALLLIGAVLVTLAWLTVFYGSFIEPRRLLVRQETIRLGEGTRRLRLGLISDFHSGSYLPQSTVRRTINVLKNQDPKLDAVLIAGDFIARRNRSLTQLEDFAALAKETPVYGVLG
;
A
#
# COMPACT_ATOMS: atom_id res chain seq x y z
N MET A 1 -14.77 4.06 -10.27
CA MET A 1 -14.29 4.97 -9.21
C MET A 1 -12.77 5.12 -9.21
N THR A 2 -11.99 4.15 -9.71
CA THR A 2 -10.51 4.26 -9.83
C THR A 2 -10.04 5.38 -10.74
N MET A 3 -10.65 5.54 -11.94
CA MET A 3 -10.21 6.55 -12.92
C MET A 3 -10.16 7.99 -12.40
N ILE A 4 -11.07 8.40 -11.51
CA ILE A 4 -11.07 9.77 -10.97
C ILE A 4 -9.85 9.99 -10.07
N PHE A 5 -9.56 9.04 -9.16
CA PHE A 5 -8.39 9.11 -8.30
C PHE A 5 -7.10 9.03 -9.11
N ASP A 6 -7.05 8.15 -10.12
CA ASP A 6 -5.90 8.05 -11.01
C ASP A 6 -5.64 9.39 -11.71
N ILE A 7 -6.66 10.02 -12.29
CA ILE A 7 -6.55 11.33 -12.94
C ILE A 7 -6.08 12.41 -11.95
N LEU A 8 -6.62 12.42 -10.73
CA LEU A 8 -6.21 13.39 -9.71
C LEU A 8 -4.74 13.20 -9.29
N ILE A 9 -4.30 11.95 -9.08
CA ILE A 9 -2.91 11.63 -8.74
C ILE A 9 -1.98 12.04 -9.90
N PHE A 10 -2.30 11.67 -11.13
CA PHE A 10 -1.50 12.05 -12.30
C PHE A 10 -1.46 13.56 -12.49
N GLY A 11 -2.60 14.25 -12.34
CA GLY A 11 -2.66 15.71 -12.41
C GLY A 11 -1.78 16.38 -11.35
N PHE A 12 -1.86 15.92 -10.10
CA PHE A 12 -1.00 16.41 -9.01
C PHE A 12 0.48 16.20 -9.33
N LEU A 13 0.88 15.03 -9.82
CA LEU A 13 2.28 14.73 -10.14
C LEU A 13 2.80 15.57 -11.31
N ILE A 14 1.99 15.81 -12.34
CA ILE A 14 2.37 16.68 -13.47
C ILE A 14 2.53 18.12 -13.01
N ILE A 15 1.53 18.66 -12.30
CA ILE A 15 1.56 20.04 -11.80
C ILE A 15 2.71 20.25 -10.82
N GLY A 16 2.91 19.32 -9.88
CA GLY A 16 4.02 19.38 -8.93
C GLY A 16 5.39 19.33 -9.61
N PHE A 17 5.55 18.51 -10.65
CA PHE A 17 6.80 18.45 -11.42
C PHE A 17 7.06 19.74 -12.21
N LEU A 18 6.03 20.30 -12.87
CA LEU A 18 6.15 21.58 -13.56
C LEU A 18 6.51 22.71 -12.59
N PHE A 19 5.87 22.74 -11.42
CA PHE A 19 6.15 23.72 -10.38
C PHE A 19 7.59 23.60 -9.85
N PHE A 20 8.10 22.38 -9.67
CA PHE A 20 9.50 22.14 -9.33
C PHE A 20 10.45 22.70 -10.40
N ILE A 21 10.18 22.50 -11.69
CA ILE A 21 11.00 23.05 -12.78
C ILE A 21 11.04 24.59 -12.70
N VAL A 22 9.89 25.23 -12.48
CA VAL A 22 9.80 26.69 -12.35
C VAL A 22 10.63 27.20 -11.16
N LEU A 23 10.53 26.55 -9.99
CA LEU A 23 11.32 26.90 -8.81
C LEU A 23 12.83 26.78 -9.05
N ILE A 24 13.26 25.70 -9.71
CA ILE A 24 14.68 25.50 -10.04
C ILE A 24 15.16 26.53 -11.07
N HIS A 25 14.34 26.88 -12.07
CA HIS A 25 14.69 27.89 -13.05
C HIS A 25 14.85 29.28 -12.39
N GLN A 26 13.88 29.70 -11.59
CA GLN A 26 13.93 30.96 -10.84
C GLN A 26 15.13 30.98 -9.87
N TRP A 27 15.40 29.88 -9.18
CA TRP A 27 16.57 29.78 -8.29
C TRP A 27 17.88 29.92 -9.06
N ARG A 28 18.00 29.32 -10.25
CA ARG A 28 19.19 29.43 -11.10
C ARG A 28 19.41 30.86 -11.59
N ASP A 29 18.35 31.58 -11.93
CA ASP A 29 18.46 32.97 -12.38
C ASP A 29 18.81 33.90 -11.22
N LEU A 30 18.14 33.76 -10.07
CA LEU A 30 18.49 34.52 -8.87
C LEU A 30 19.88 34.19 -8.33
N ARG A 31 20.42 33.00 -8.58
CA ARG A 31 21.80 32.66 -8.21
C ARG A 31 22.84 33.45 -9.00
N LYS A 32 22.52 33.88 -10.22
CA LYS A 32 23.41 34.76 -11.02
C LYS A 32 23.49 36.15 -10.38
N GLU A 33 22.39 36.62 -9.79
CA GLU A 33 22.31 37.87 -9.06
C GLU A 33 22.61 37.65 -7.56
N LYS A 34 23.87 37.86 -7.15
CA LYS A 34 24.32 37.69 -5.74
C LYS A 34 23.62 38.59 -4.69
N SER A 35 22.61 39.36 -5.08
CA SER A 35 21.97 40.40 -4.28
C SER A 35 20.91 39.88 -3.28
N HIS A 36 20.34 38.68 -3.50
CA HIS A 36 19.13 38.24 -2.77
C HIS A 36 19.24 36.84 -2.12
N PRO A 37 20.10 36.65 -1.11
CA PRO A 37 20.35 35.34 -0.50
C PRO A 37 19.13 34.74 0.22
N LYS A 38 18.27 35.57 0.83
CA LYS A 38 17.04 35.11 1.52
C LYS A 38 16.03 34.50 0.55
N GLN A 39 15.86 35.10 -0.63
CA GLN A 39 14.95 34.59 -1.66
C GLN A 39 15.48 33.28 -2.27
N GLN A 40 16.80 33.18 -2.48
CA GLN A 40 17.44 31.94 -2.92
C GLN A 40 17.20 30.79 -1.93
N ALA A 41 17.35 31.05 -0.63
CA ALA A 41 17.08 30.05 0.41
C ALA A 41 15.59 29.64 0.43
N LEU A 42 14.67 30.60 0.31
CA LEU A 42 13.23 30.31 0.29
C LEU A 42 12.83 29.45 -0.92
N LEU A 43 13.36 29.75 -2.10
CA LEU A 43 13.10 28.95 -3.31
C LEU A 43 13.65 27.53 -3.20
N LEU A 44 14.84 27.38 -2.61
CA LEU A 44 15.43 26.06 -2.39
C LEU A 44 14.61 25.25 -1.38
N ILE A 45 14.17 25.86 -0.28
CA ILE A 45 13.25 25.22 0.69
C ILE A 45 11.94 24.83 -0.01
N GLY A 46 11.35 25.73 -0.81
CA GLY A 46 10.15 25.44 -1.60
C GLY A 46 10.35 24.25 -2.54
N ALA A 47 11.47 24.19 -3.26
CA ALA A 47 11.79 23.09 -4.16
C ALA A 47 11.94 21.76 -3.41
N VAL A 48 12.57 21.77 -2.23
CA VAL A 48 12.69 20.59 -1.36
C VAL A 48 11.30 20.11 -0.91
N LEU A 49 10.44 21.01 -0.43
CA LEU A 49 9.09 20.65 0.03
C LEU A 49 8.22 20.08 -1.09
N VAL A 50 8.26 20.69 -2.27
CA VAL A 50 7.54 20.19 -3.45
C VAL A 50 8.06 18.81 -3.85
N THR A 51 9.38 18.60 -3.83
CA THR A 51 9.99 17.31 -4.13
C THR A 51 9.54 16.24 -3.13
N LEU A 52 9.54 16.55 -1.83
CA LEU A 52 9.08 15.62 -0.80
C LEU A 52 7.61 15.27 -0.98
N ALA A 53 6.73 16.26 -1.20
CA ALA A 53 5.31 16.02 -1.44
C ALA A 53 5.09 15.16 -2.70
N TRP A 54 5.81 15.46 -3.78
CA TRP A 54 5.76 14.68 -5.02
C TRP A 54 6.19 13.23 -4.80
N LEU A 55 7.33 13.02 -4.10
CA LEU A 55 7.84 11.69 -3.79
C LEU A 55 6.88 10.90 -2.90
N THR A 56 6.26 11.53 -1.90
CA THR A 56 5.28 10.88 -1.03
C THR A 56 4.07 10.41 -1.82
N VAL A 57 3.49 11.28 -2.66
CA VAL A 57 2.32 10.90 -3.49
C VAL A 57 2.69 9.82 -4.51
N PHE A 58 3.85 9.95 -5.16
CA PHE A 58 4.34 8.94 -6.10
C PHE A 58 4.54 7.59 -5.41
N TYR A 59 5.22 7.57 -4.26
CA TYR A 59 5.47 6.35 -3.52
C TYR A 59 4.17 5.69 -3.04
N GLY A 60 3.28 6.46 -2.40
CA GLY A 60 2.02 5.96 -1.85
C GLY A 60 1.04 5.48 -2.94
N SER A 61 1.12 6.04 -4.16
CA SER A 61 0.21 5.66 -5.24
C SER A 61 0.75 4.53 -6.13
N PHE A 62 2.07 4.47 -6.35
CA PHE A 62 2.65 3.55 -7.35
C PHE A 62 3.49 2.43 -6.73
N ILE A 63 4.15 2.68 -5.60
CA ILE A 63 5.11 1.74 -5.01
C ILE A 63 4.47 0.95 -3.87
N GLU A 64 3.95 1.65 -2.86
CA GLU A 64 3.38 1.05 -1.66
C GLU A 64 2.26 0.05 -1.96
N PRO A 65 1.26 0.34 -2.82
CA PRO A 65 0.14 -0.58 -3.06
C PRO A 65 0.57 -1.88 -3.75
N ARG A 66 1.78 -1.90 -4.34
CA ARG A 66 2.35 -3.07 -5.02
C ARG A 66 3.26 -3.88 -4.11
N ARG A 67 3.47 -3.47 -2.85
CA ARG A 67 4.24 -4.21 -1.86
C ARG A 67 3.31 -5.01 -0.95
N LEU A 68 3.45 -6.33 -0.99
CA LEU A 68 2.85 -7.20 0.02
C LEU A 68 3.93 -7.52 1.04
N LEU A 69 3.74 -7.07 2.28
CA LEU A 69 4.70 -7.24 3.36
C LEU A 69 4.23 -8.35 4.30
N VAL A 70 5.06 -9.37 4.50
CA VAL A 70 4.81 -10.46 5.44
C VAL A 70 5.52 -10.16 6.75
N ARG A 71 4.76 -10.00 7.83
CA ARG A 71 5.32 -9.87 9.18
C ARG A 71 5.26 -11.22 9.88
N GLN A 72 6.32 -11.56 10.59
CA GLN A 72 6.39 -12.79 11.38
C GLN A 72 6.56 -12.40 12.83
N GLU A 73 5.58 -12.75 13.65
CA GLU A 73 5.59 -12.49 15.09
C GLU A 73 5.50 -13.83 15.84
N THR A 74 6.26 -13.95 16.93
CA THR A 74 6.22 -15.15 17.79
C THR A 74 5.62 -14.78 19.13
N ILE A 75 4.42 -15.30 19.39
CA ILE A 75 3.71 -15.09 20.65
C ILE A 75 3.87 -16.35 21.51
N ARG A 76 4.32 -16.20 22.76
CA ARG A 76 4.41 -17.29 23.74
C ARG A 76 3.22 -17.22 24.69
N LEU A 77 2.37 -18.24 24.65
CA LEU A 77 1.13 -18.29 25.44
C LEU A 77 1.29 -19.02 26.80
N GLY A 78 2.46 -19.60 27.07
CA GLY A 78 2.76 -20.33 28.30
C GLY A 78 3.74 -21.48 28.06
N GLU A 79 4.25 -22.07 29.14
CA GLU A 79 5.13 -23.24 29.09
C GLU A 79 4.34 -24.50 28.69
N GLY A 80 5.00 -25.43 27.97
CA GLY A 80 4.39 -26.69 27.53
C GLY A 80 3.39 -26.57 26.37
N THR A 81 3.22 -25.38 25.79
CA THR A 81 2.33 -25.18 24.63
C THR A 81 2.98 -25.64 23.32
N ARG A 82 2.19 -26.25 22.42
CA ARG A 82 2.65 -26.64 21.08
C ARG A 82 2.85 -25.39 20.21
N ARG A 83 3.94 -25.36 19.44
CA ARG A 83 4.17 -24.31 18.44
C ARG A 83 3.13 -24.44 17.31
N LEU A 84 2.43 -23.35 17.05
CA LEU A 84 1.52 -23.18 15.90
C LEU A 84 2.02 -22.03 15.02
N ARG A 85 1.89 -22.18 13.70
CA ARG A 85 2.14 -21.12 12.70
C ARG A 85 0.83 -20.77 12.03
N LEU A 86 0.38 -19.55 12.27
CA LEU A 86 -0.89 -19.04 11.74
C LEU A 86 -0.60 -17.92 10.75
N GLY A 87 -1.26 -17.96 9.60
CA GLY A 87 -1.32 -16.81 8.69
C GLY A 87 -2.46 -15.91 9.11
N LEU A 88 -2.20 -14.64 9.40
CA LEU A 88 -3.25 -13.67 9.70
C LEU A 88 -3.34 -12.65 8.56
N ILE A 89 -4.54 -12.48 8.02
CA ILE A 89 -4.89 -11.39 7.11
C ILE A 89 -6.12 -10.67 7.66
N SER A 90 -6.22 -9.36 7.47
CA SER A 90 -7.36 -8.57 7.95
C SER A 90 -7.81 -7.52 6.94
N ASP A 91 -8.99 -6.95 7.20
CA ASP A 91 -9.52 -5.75 6.53
C ASP A 91 -9.49 -5.81 5.01
N PHE A 92 -9.73 -7.00 4.47
CA PHE A 92 -9.58 -7.26 3.05
C PHE A 92 -10.54 -6.43 2.21
N HIS A 93 -11.68 -6.00 2.79
CA HIS A 93 -12.66 -5.10 2.19
C HIS A 93 -12.89 -5.44 0.71
N SER A 94 -13.14 -6.73 0.43
CA SER A 94 -13.29 -7.23 -0.93
C SER A 94 -14.39 -6.43 -1.63
N GLY A 95 -14.07 -5.93 -2.83
CA GLY A 95 -14.83 -4.88 -3.49
C GLY A 95 -14.02 -4.11 -4.54
N SER A 96 -14.54 -2.96 -4.97
CA SER A 96 -14.03 -2.20 -6.11
C SER A 96 -12.64 -1.56 -5.95
N TYR A 97 -12.09 -1.54 -4.74
CA TYR A 97 -10.78 -0.95 -4.45
C TYR A 97 -9.63 -1.96 -4.40
N LEU A 98 -9.91 -3.25 -4.13
CA LEU A 98 -8.89 -4.29 -4.08
C LEU A 98 -8.91 -5.10 -5.39
N PRO A 99 -7.85 -5.02 -6.23
CA PRO A 99 -7.77 -5.81 -7.45
C PRO A 99 -7.73 -7.31 -7.14
N GLN A 100 -8.41 -8.13 -7.94
CA GLN A 100 -8.37 -9.60 -7.78
C GLN A 100 -6.93 -10.16 -7.87
N SER A 101 -6.05 -9.52 -8.63
CA SER A 101 -4.63 -9.88 -8.68
C SER A 101 -3.93 -9.75 -7.33
N THR A 102 -4.28 -8.74 -6.52
CA THR A 102 -3.78 -8.59 -5.15
C THR A 102 -4.26 -9.72 -4.27
N VAL A 103 -5.54 -10.12 -4.41
CA VAL A 103 -6.11 -11.26 -3.67
C VAL A 103 -5.34 -12.54 -3.95
N ARG A 104 -5.16 -12.86 -5.23
CA ARG A 104 -4.40 -14.04 -5.68
C ARG A 104 -2.95 -14.01 -5.22
N ARG A 105 -2.30 -12.84 -5.24
CA ARG A 105 -0.93 -12.69 -4.74
C ARG A 105 -0.85 -12.99 -3.25
N THR A 106 -1.77 -12.48 -2.45
CA THR A 106 -1.83 -12.75 -1.00
C THR A 106 -2.01 -14.24 -0.74
N ILE A 107 -2.96 -14.88 -1.44
CA ILE A 107 -3.20 -16.32 -1.32
C ILE A 107 -1.96 -17.13 -1.71
N ASN A 108 -1.28 -16.76 -2.80
CA ASN A 108 -0.04 -17.43 -3.21
C ASN A 108 1.07 -17.28 -2.16
N VAL A 109 1.19 -16.13 -1.51
CA VAL A 109 2.17 -15.93 -0.43
C VAL A 109 1.83 -16.78 0.78
N LEU A 110 0.55 -16.90 1.15
CA LEU A 110 0.12 -17.76 2.26
C LEU A 110 0.36 -19.25 1.96
N LYS A 111 -0.01 -19.70 0.76
CA LYS A 111 0.13 -21.09 0.32
C LYS A 111 1.59 -21.55 0.25
N ASN A 112 2.49 -20.65 -0.17
CA ASN A 112 3.90 -20.96 -0.36
C ASN A 112 4.78 -20.64 0.87
N GLN A 113 4.19 -20.43 2.05
CA GLN A 113 4.98 -20.28 3.28
C GLN A 113 5.73 -21.58 3.60
N ASP A 114 6.99 -21.42 4.02
CA ASP A 114 7.83 -22.50 4.51
C ASP A 114 8.40 -22.15 5.90
N PRO A 115 8.24 -23.02 6.92
CA PRO A 115 7.31 -24.15 7.00
C PRO A 115 5.84 -23.78 6.74
N LYS A 116 5.05 -24.77 6.29
CA LYS A 116 3.60 -24.63 6.05
C LYS A 116 2.87 -24.07 7.27
N LEU A 117 1.80 -23.32 6.98
CA LEU A 117 0.89 -22.80 8.01
C LEU A 117 -0.03 -23.91 8.50
N ASP A 118 -0.30 -23.91 9.81
CA ASP A 118 -1.27 -24.82 10.43
C ASP A 118 -2.71 -24.35 10.15
N ALA A 119 -2.92 -23.03 10.06
CA ALA A 119 -4.18 -22.43 9.66
C ALA A 119 -3.99 -20.98 9.17
N VAL A 120 -5.00 -20.47 8.47
CA VAL A 120 -5.13 -19.07 8.07
C VAL A 120 -6.35 -18.47 8.74
N LEU A 121 -6.17 -17.32 9.37
CA LEU A 121 -7.19 -16.48 9.98
C LEU A 121 -7.42 -15.28 9.07
N ILE A 122 -8.67 -15.06 8.68
CA ILE A 122 -9.11 -13.85 8.00
C ILE A 122 -9.92 -13.06 9.03
N ALA A 123 -9.39 -11.95 9.51
CA ALA A 123 -9.95 -11.19 10.62
C ALA A 123 -10.60 -9.89 10.15
N GLY A 124 -11.90 -9.74 10.39
CA GLY A 124 -12.65 -8.50 10.15
C GLY A 124 -12.95 -8.20 8.68
N ASP A 125 -13.99 -7.39 8.49
CA ASP A 125 -14.36 -6.65 7.26
C ASP A 125 -14.00 -7.32 5.93
N PHE A 126 -14.63 -8.47 5.70
CA PHE A 126 -14.46 -9.24 4.47
C PHE A 126 -15.01 -8.56 3.23
N ILE A 127 -16.11 -7.81 3.38
CA ILE A 127 -16.93 -7.32 2.25
C ILE A 127 -17.22 -5.83 2.46
N ALA A 128 -16.82 -4.99 1.49
CA ALA A 128 -16.85 -3.54 1.65
C ALA A 128 -18.25 -2.90 1.58
N ARG A 129 -19.31 -3.56 1.06
CA ARG A 129 -20.75 -3.17 1.10
C ARG A 129 -21.64 -4.08 0.23
N ARG A 130 -22.97 -4.03 0.43
CA ARG A 130 -24.03 -4.76 -0.30
C ARG A 130 -23.76 -4.83 -1.82
N ASN A 131 -23.66 -6.05 -2.36
CA ASN A 131 -23.85 -6.43 -3.77
C ASN A 131 -22.71 -6.31 -4.80
N ARG A 132 -21.41 -6.34 -4.44
CA ARG A 132 -20.38 -6.60 -5.47
C ARG A 132 -19.38 -7.68 -5.07
N SER A 133 -19.59 -8.85 -5.67
CA SER A 133 -18.67 -9.98 -5.88
C SER A 133 -18.15 -10.73 -4.66
N LEU A 134 -18.98 -11.64 -4.13
CA LEU A 134 -18.51 -12.83 -3.40
C LEU A 134 -17.52 -13.66 -4.23
N THR A 135 -17.44 -13.46 -5.54
CA THR A 135 -16.48 -14.14 -6.42
C THR A 135 -15.02 -13.84 -6.05
N GLN A 136 -14.72 -12.71 -5.39
CA GLN A 136 -13.36 -12.46 -4.88
C GLN A 136 -13.00 -13.39 -3.71
N LEU A 137 -14.00 -13.96 -3.03
CA LEU A 137 -13.80 -14.96 -1.98
C LEU A 137 -13.59 -16.37 -2.52
N GLU A 138 -13.92 -16.64 -3.79
CA GLU A 138 -13.69 -17.95 -4.42
C GLU A 138 -12.21 -18.32 -4.46
N ASP A 139 -11.33 -17.33 -4.63
CA ASP A 139 -9.89 -17.58 -4.61
C ASP A 139 -9.45 -18.13 -3.23
N PHE A 140 -10.12 -17.76 -2.13
CA PHE A 140 -9.86 -18.34 -0.80
C PHE A 140 -10.35 -19.78 -0.67
N ALA A 141 -11.34 -20.21 -1.46
CA ALA A 141 -11.78 -21.60 -1.46
C ALA A 141 -10.66 -22.54 -1.96
N ALA A 142 -9.79 -22.07 -2.86
CA ALA A 142 -8.61 -22.83 -3.27
C ALA A 142 -7.61 -23.02 -2.11
N LEU A 143 -7.41 -21.97 -1.29
CA LEU A 143 -6.55 -22.04 -0.11
C LEU A 143 -7.13 -23.01 0.94
N ALA A 144 -8.45 -22.96 1.15
CA ALA A 144 -9.16 -23.80 2.11
C ALA A 144 -9.07 -25.31 1.83
N LYS A 145 -8.73 -25.72 0.60
CA LYS A 145 -8.49 -27.13 0.24
C LYS A 145 -7.20 -27.70 0.82
N GLU A 146 -6.21 -26.85 1.10
CA GLU A 146 -4.86 -27.27 1.53
C GLU A 146 -4.52 -26.83 2.95
N THR A 147 -5.16 -25.77 3.45
CA THR A 147 -4.90 -25.22 4.78
C THR A 147 -6.23 -24.79 5.40
N PRO A 148 -6.52 -25.12 6.67
CA PRO A 148 -7.71 -24.64 7.35
C PRO A 148 -7.80 -23.11 7.31
N VAL A 149 -8.93 -22.58 6.83
CA VAL A 149 -9.19 -21.13 6.77
C VAL A 149 -10.36 -20.80 7.69
N TYR A 150 -10.15 -19.86 8.60
CA TYR A 150 -11.16 -19.39 9.56
C TYR A 150 -11.47 -17.92 9.30
N GLY A 151 -12.75 -17.60 9.11
CA GLY A 151 -13.23 -16.22 9.09
C GLY A 151 -13.62 -15.78 10.50
N VAL A 152 -12.96 -14.73 11.00
CA VAL A 152 -13.31 -14.06 12.27
C VAL A 152 -14.09 -12.79 11.94
N LEU A 153 -15.38 -12.77 12.30
CA LEU A 153 -16.26 -11.63 12.04
C LEU A 153 -15.75 -10.37 12.74
N GLY A 154 -15.84 -9.23 12.03
CA GLY A 154 -15.57 -7.89 12.54
C GLY A 154 -16.84 -7.20 13.05
#